data_AF-A0A7W0GBW8-F1
#
_entry.id   AF-A0A7W0GBW8-F1
#
_cell.length_a   1.000
_cell.length_b   1.000
_cell.length_c   1.000
_cell.angle_alpha   90.00
_cell.angle_beta   90.00
_cell.angle_gamma   90.00
#
_symmetry.space_group_name_H-M   'P 1'
#
loop_
_entity.id
_entity.type
_entity.pdbx_description
1 polymer ?
#
loop_
_entity_poly.entity_id
_entity_poly.type
_entity_poly.pdbx_seq_one_letter_code
_entity_poly.pdbx_strand_id
1 'polypeptide(L)'
;FGMFSFQPAAFVGDDRRWHEDYDQTGIEEVWREIERGVGRRLDFTLVQNGDLRCNRTAYGFYAGAQWYPFLDADDPRDVAARDAFFRYFGAFTFTGDPVPVLAGRLLRHVARHPRILPIAAACGARIIRRAGGLLSVLRHARAGAVRPVSFVVHQFMDARDVGPAWDLMQRGERADDPRLAVTQDRLAACHYAMAHPETGQIVPACVQHSVLDPVENVELRRLLPIATTR
;
A
#
# COMPACT_ATOMS: atom_id res chain seq x y z
N PHE A 1 -10.88 6.63 8.47
CA PHE A 1 -10.07 5.43 8.20
C PHE A 1 -8.69 5.70 8.78
N GLY A 2 -8.13 4.79 9.59
CA GLY A 2 -6.78 4.93 10.12
C GLY A 2 -5.77 4.20 9.24
N MET A 3 -4.58 4.75 9.07
CA MET A 3 -3.47 4.09 8.40
C MET A 3 -2.19 4.34 9.19
N PHE A 4 -1.48 3.25 9.50
CA PHE A 4 -0.09 3.34 9.96
C PHE A 4 0.80 3.00 8.77
N SER A 5 1.58 3.99 8.33
CA SER A 5 2.51 3.87 7.22
C SER A 5 3.94 3.94 7.75
N PHE A 6 4.76 2.97 7.36
CA PHE A 6 6.17 2.94 7.72
C PHE A 6 7.00 2.89 6.45
N GLN A 7 8.11 3.62 6.46
CA GLN A 7 9.06 3.67 5.38
C GLN A 7 10.42 3.33 5.99
N PRO A 8 10.90 2.08 5.86
CA PRO A 8 12.24 1.73 6.31
C PRO A 8 13.23 2.69 5.65
N ALA A 9 14.25 3.11 6.40
CA ALA A 9 15.26 4.02 5.89
C ALA A 9 15.88 3.43 4.62
N ALA A 10 15.90 4.23 3.56
CA ALA A 10 16.53 3.93 2.30
C ALA A 10 17.35 5.15 1.90
N PHE A 11 18.57 4.93 1.39
CA PHE A 11 19.40 6.00 0.87
C PHE A 11 18.78 6.54 -0.42
N VAL A 12 17.91 7.53 -0.26
CA VAL A 12 17.15 8.19 -1.32
C VAL A 12 17.35 9.69 -1.17
N GLY A 13 17.53 10.39 -2.29
CA GLY A 13 17.74 11.83 -2.30
C GLY A 13 19.20 12.23 -2.08
N ASP A 14 19.45 13.26 -1.27
CA ASP A 14 20.77 13.85 -1.06
C ASP A 14 21.63 13.03 -0.09
N ASP A 15 22.80 12.58 -0.54
CA ASP A 15 23.79 11.82 0.25
C ASP A 15 24.17 12.52 1.56
N ARG A 16 24.16 13.86 1.59
CA ARG A 16 24.48 14.65 2.78
C ARG A 16 23.44 14.51 3.89
N ARG A 17 22.26 13.96 3.64
CA ARG A 17 21.25 13.69 4.70
C ARG A 17 21.70 12.55 5.62
N TRP A 18 22.59 11.69 5.14
CA TRP A 18 22.96 10.45 5.79
C TRP A 18 24.31 10.65 6.50
N HIS A 19 24.26 11.07 7.75
CA HIS A 19 25.43 11.45 8.55
C HIS A 19 26.00 10.31 9.41
N GLU A 20 25.27 9.19 9.53
CA GLU A 20 25.64 8.04 10.36
C GLU A 20 25.71 6.78 9.49
N ASP A 21 26.50 5.78 9.94
CA ASP A 21 26.51 4.42 9.37
C ASP A 21 25.19 3.72 9.72
N TYR A 22 24.10 4.12 9.06
CA TYR A 22 22.80 3.48 9.22
C TYR A 22 22.84 2.10 8.58
N ASP A 23 22.67 1.06 9.41
CA ASP A 23 22.33 -0.27 8.90
C ASP A 23 20.95 -0.20 8.22
N GLN A 24 20.87 -0.65 6.97
CA GLN A 24 19.60 -0.75 6.26
C GLN A 24 18.70 -1.74 7.00
N THR A 25 17.66 -1.23 7.66
CA THR A 25 16.59 -2.09 8.20
C THR A 25 15.69 -2.52 7.05
N GLY A 26 15.59 -3.82 6.82
CA GLY A 26 14.79 -4.36 5.73
C GLY A 26 13.29 -4.29 5.99
N ILE A 27 12.48 -4.36 4.92
CA ILE A 27 11.01 -4.46 5.03
C ILE A 27 10.55 -5.62 5.91
N GLU A 28 11.29 -6.73 5.94
CA GLU A 28 11.01 -7.90 6.80
C GLU A 28 11.08 -7.57 8.29
N GLU A 29 12.13 -6.86 8.68
CA GLU A 29 12.40 -6.53 10.08
C GLU A 29 11.36 -5.54 10.59
N VAL A 30 11.09 -4.50 9.80
CA VAL A 30 10.03 -3.54 10.11
C VAL A 30 8.67 -4.23 10.20
N TRP A 31 8.34 -5.13 9.26
CA TRP A 31 7.06 -5.84 9.29
C TRP A 31 6.92 -6.71 10.54
N ARG A 32 7.98 -7.43 10.92
CA ARG A 32 8.00 -8.26 12.14
C ARG A 32 7.80 -7.42 13.40
N GLU A 33 8.40 -6.24 13.49
CA GLU A 33 8.19 -5.37 14.65
C GLU A 33 6.79 -4.77 14.70
N ILE A 34 6.17 -4.50 13.55
CA ILE A 34 4.76 -4.10 13.50
C ILE A 34 3.87 -5.24 13.99
N GLU A 35 4.06 -6.47 13.50
CA GLU A 35 3.30 -7.64 13.96
C GLU A 35 3.46 -7.88 15.47
N ARG A 36 4.69 -7.71 15.99
CA ARG A 36 4.98 -7.76 17.43
C ARG A 36 4.17 -6.71 18.19
N GLY A 37 4.15 -5.46 17.71
CA GLY A 37 3.42 -4.35 18.33
C GLY A 37 1.90 -4.51 18.26
N VAL A 38 1.38 -5.09 17.18
CA VAL A 38 -0.06 -5.39 17.03
C VAL A 38 -0.47 -6.63 17.83
N GLY A 39 0.48 -7.54 18.11
CA GLY A 39 0.23 -8.81 18.79
C GLY A 39 -0.47 -9.85 17.90
N ARG A 40 -0.44 -9.67 16.57
CA ARG A 40 -1.00 -10.60 15.58
C ARG A 40 -0.23 -10.55 14.27
N ARG A 41 -0.25 -11.67 13.54
CA ARG A 41 0.19 -11.73 12.14
C ARG A 41 -0.68 -10.83 11.27
N LEU A 42 -0.03 -10.08 10.39
CA LEU A 42 -0.62 -9.16 9.43
C LEU A 42 -0.38 -9.73 8.03
N ASP A 43 -1.40 -10.37 7.45
CA ASP A 43 -1.23 -10.94 6.11
C ASP A 43 -1.23 -9.85 5.04
N PHE A 44 -0.13 -9.78 4.29
CA PHE A 44 0.07 -8.85 3.18
C PHE A 44 0.05 -9.52 1.80
N THR A 45 -0.19 -10.83 1.76
CA THR A 45 -0.17 -11.63 0.53
C THR A 45 -1.56 -11.76 -0.09
N LEU A 46 -2.60 -11.66 0.73
CA LEU A 46 -3.97 -11.81 0.26
C LEU A 46 -4.38 -10.68 -0.68
N VAL A 47 -4.09 -9.42 -0.33
CA VAL A 47 -4.27 -8.25 -1.20
C VAL A 47 -2.92 -7.58 -1.42
N GLN A 48 -2.29 -7.94 -2.54
CA GLN A 48 -1.00 -7.38 -2.93
C GLN A 48 -1.18 -6.02 -3.62
N ASN A 49 -0.46 -5.02 -3.13
CA ASN A 49 -0.38 -3.70 -3.73
C ASN A 49 1.01 -3.49 -4.34
N GLY A 50 1.15 -3.72 -5.64
CA GLY A 50 2.44 -3.64 -6.31
C GLY A 50 3.39 -4.77 -5.93
N ASP A 51 4.70 -4.55 -5.89
CA ASP A 51 5.68 -5.62 -5.63
C ASP A 51 5.89 -5.90 -4.12
N LEU A 52 5.82 -7.18 -3.70
CA LEU A 52 6.00 -7.58 -2.29
C LEU A 52 7.40 -7.34 -1.73
N ARG A 53 8.40 -7.17 -2.60
CA ARG A 53 9.76 -6.76 -2.23
C ARG A 53 9.83 -5.29 -1.82
N CYS A 54 8.85 -4.48 -2.22
CA CYS A 54 8.76 -3.05 -1.90
C CYS A 54 7.60 -2.70 -0.99
N ASN A 55 6.52 -3.48 -0.99
CA ASN A 55 5.28 -3.06 -0.36
C ASN A 55 4.61 -4.21 0.37
N ARG A 56 4.14 -3.91 1.58
CA ARG A 56 3.29 -4.79 2.37
C ARG A 56 2.10 -4.01 2.84
N THR A 57 0.91 -4.60 2.70
CA THR A 57 -0.31 -3.98 3.18
C THR A 57 -1.21 -5.01 3.82
N ALA A 58 -1.61 -4.76 5.08
CA ALA A 58 -2.60 -5.57 5.76
C ALA A 58 -3.85 -4.74 6.06
N TYR A 59 -5.02 -5.30 5.76
CA TYR A 59 -6.31 -4.65 5.91
C TYR A 59 -7.15 -5.29 7.01
N GLY A 60 -7.60 -4.47 7.95
CA GLY A 60 -8.44 -4.94 9.04
C GLY A 60 -8.98 -3.82 9.91
N PHE A 61 -9.32 -4.17 11.14
CA PHE A 61 -9.92 -3.26 12.10
C PHE A 61 -9.62 -3.67 13.53
N TYR A 62 -9.56 -2.69 14.41
CA TYR A 62 -9.63 -2.92 15.84
C TYR A 62 -11.08 -3.12 16.27
N ALA A 63 -11.31 -4.08 17.17
CA ALA A 63 -12.51 -4.15 18.01
C ALA A 63 -12.05 -4.23 19.47
N GLY A 64 -12.17 -3.10 20.18
CA GLY A 64 -11.48 -2.91 21.47
C GLY A 64 -9.97 -2.75 21.25
N ALA A 65 -9.17 -3.48 22.02
CA ALA A 65 -7.70 -3.45 21.92
C ALA A 65 -7.12 -4.43 20.88
N GLN A 66 -7.96 -5.29 20.30
CA GLN A 66 -7.52 -6.38 19.43
C GLN A 66 -7.77 -6.04 17.96
N TRP A 67 -6.78 -6.30 17.12
CA TRP A 67 -6.88 -6.14 15.66
C TRP A 67 -7.33 -7.45 14.99
N TYR A 68 -8.21 -7.35 14.01
CA TYR A 68 -8.73 -8.48 13.23
C TYR A 68 -8.60 -8.19 11.73
N PRO A 69 -8.11 -9.15 10.93
CA PRO A 69 -8.06 -8.98 9.48
C PRO A 69 -9.47 -9.08 8.90
N PHE A 70 -9.72 -8.32 7.82
CA PHE A 70 -10.97 -8.48 7.06
C PHE A 70 -11.03 -9.84 6.37
N LEU A 71 -9.93 -10.28 5.78
CA LEU A 71 -9.81 -11.56 5.10
C LEU A 71 -8.60 -12.32 5.63
N ASP A 72 -8.72 -13.63 5.74
CA ASP A 72 -7.68 -14.52 6.26
C ASP A 72 -7.13 -15.41 5.14
N ALA A 73 -5.82 -15.35 4.91
CA ALA A 73 -5.16 -16.12 3.85
C ALA A 73 -5.15 -17.63 4.10
N ASP A 74 -5.28 -18.04 5.36
CA ASP A 74 -5.33 -19.46 5.72
C ASP A 74 -6.77 -20.02 5.55
N ASP A 75 -7.77 -19.18 5.29
CA ASP A 75 -9.14 -19.61 4.99
C ASP A 75 -9.42 -19.57 3.47
N PRO A 76 -9.55 -20.73 2.79
CA PRO A 76 -9.80 -20.77 1.33
C PRO A 76 -11.11 -20.07 0.93
N ARG A 77 -12.06 -19.90 1.86
CA ARG A 77 -13.32 -19.17 1.59
C ARG A 77 -13.12 -17.67 1.55
N ASP A 78 -12.11 -17.14 2.24
CA ASP A 78 -11.73 -15.73 2.19
C ASP A 78 -10.89 -15.43 0.94
N VAL A 79 -10.02 -16.36 0.53
CA VAL A 79 -9.36 -16.31 -0.78
C VAL A 79 -10.40 -16.28 -1.91
N ALA A 80 -11.40 -17.16 -1.86
CA ALA A 80 -12.50 -17.16 -2.83
C ALA A 80 -13.34 -15.87 -2.80
N ALA A 81 -13.52 -15.26 -1.62
CA ALA A 81 -14.22 -13.98 -1.49
C ALA A 81 -13.44 -12.82 -2.10
N ARG A 82 -12.11 -12.80 -1.91
CA ARG A 82 -11.21 -11.87 -2.61
C ARG A 82 -11.29 -12.03 -4.12
N ASP A 83 -11.20 -13.26 -4.63
CA ASP A 83 -11.25 -13.51 -6.07
C ASP A 83 -12.59 -13.11 -6.67
N ALA A 84 -13.69 -13.33 -5.93
CA ALA A 84 -15.00 -12.83 -6.30
C ALA A 84 -15.04 -11.29 -6.30
N PHE A 85 -14.44 -10.63 -5.31
CA PHE A 85 -14.34 -9.18 -5.29
C PHE A 85 -13.63 -8.66 -6.53
N PHE A 86 -12.45 -9.17 -6.89
CA PHE A 86 -11.76 -8.74 -8.11
C PHE A 86 -12.54 -9.07 -9.38
N ARG A 87 -13.18 -10.24 -9.46
CA ARG A 87 -13.99 -10.63 -10.61
C ARG A 87 -15.17 -9.69 -10.85
N TYR A 88 -15.89 -9.32 -9.79
CA TYR A 88 -17.10 -8.51 -9.93
C TYR A 88 -16.84 -7.00 -9.84
N PHE A 89 -15.80 -6.57 -9.12
CA PHE A 89 -15.54 -5.16 -8.83
C PHE A 89 -14.19 -4.64 -9.34
N GLY A 90 -13.39 -5.45 -10.05
CA GLY A 90 -12.08 -5.03 -10.55
C GLY A 90 -12.09 -3.80 -11.46
N ALA A 91 -13.18 -3.57 -12.19
CA ALA A 91 -13.39 -2.38 -13.01
C ALA A 91 -14.33 -1.33 -12.36
N PHE A 92 -14.68 -1.50 -11.08
CA PHE A 92 -15.66 -0.65 -10.42
C PHE A 92 -14.97 0.47 -9.63
N THR A 93 -15.16 1.71 -10.05
CA THR A 93 -14.69 2.88 -9.31
C THR A 93 -15.66 3.22 -8.17
N PHE A 94 -15.18 3.17 -6.93
CA PHE A 94 -15.96 3.48 -5.71
C PHE A 94 -15.88 4.95 -5.28
N THR A 95 -15.00 5.73 -5.91
CA THR A 95 -14.69 7.12 -5.54
C THR A 95 -15.04 8.09 -6.69
N GLY A 96 -15.03 9.39 -6.41
CA GLY A 96 -15.25 10.44 -7.40
C GLY A 96 -16.70 10.81 -7.69
N ASP A 97 -17.66 9.96 -7.32
CA ASP A 97 -19.09 10.21 -7.54
C ASP A 97 -19.82 10.72 -6.27
N PRO A 98 -20.87 11.54 -6.42
CA PRO A 98 -21.83 11.80 -5.35
C PRO A 98 -22.48 10.50 -4.84
N VAL A 99 -22.74 10.42 -3.53
CA VAL A 99 -23.27 9.22 -2.86
C VAL A 99 -24.50 8.61 -3.56
N PRO A 100 -25.52 9.38 -4.01
CA PRO A 100 -26.68 8.79 -4.70
C PRO A 100 -26.32 8.12 -6.03
N VAL A 101 -25.35 8.66 -6.77
CA VAL A 101 -24.88 8.12 -8.04
C VAL A 101 -24.14 6.80 -7.81
N LEU A 102 -23.24 6.78 -6.82
CA LEU A 102 -22.55 5.58 -6.39
C LEU A 102 -23.55 4.48 -5.95
N ALA A 103 -24.54 4.85 -5.14
CA ALA A 103 -25.57 3.92 -4.68
C ALA A 103 -26.38 3.33 -5.85
N GLY A 104 -26.82 4.16 -6.80
CA GLY A 104 -27.52 3.71 -8.00
C GLY A 104 -26.69 2.77 -8.87
N ARG A 105 -25.39 3.08 -9.07
CA ARG A 105 -24.45 2.21 -9.78
C ARG A 105 -24.26 0.88 -9.06
N LEU A 106 -24.08 0.90 -7.75
CA LEU A 106 -23.91 -0.30 -6.93
C LEU A 106 -25.15 -1.19 -6.97
N LEU A 107 -26.34 -0.61 -6.80
CA LEU A 107 -27.62 -1.35 -6.88
C LEU A 107 -27.80 -1.99 -8.26
N ARG A 108 -27.55 -1.24 -9.33
CA ARG A 108 -27.59 -1.77 -10.71
C ARG A 108 -26.58 -2.90 -10.92
N HIS A 109 -25.38 -2.77 -10.35
CA HIS A 109 -24.33 -3.78 -10.44
C HIS A 109 -24.72 -5.07 -9.71
N VAL A 110 -25.23 -4.95 -8.49
CA VAL A 110 -25.72 -6.07 -7.68
C VAL A 110 -26.92 -6.75 -8.34
N ALA A 111 -27.85 -5.98 -8.94
CA ALA A 111 -28.99 -6.54 -9.66
C ALA A 111 -28.56 -7.38 -10.89
N ARG A 112 -27.48 -7.00 -11.57
CA ARG A 112 -26.90 -7.78 -12.68
C ARG A 112 -26.10 -9.00 -12.20
N HIS A 113 -25.59 -8.96 -10.98
CA HIS A 113 -24.76 -10.01 -10.40
C HIS A 113 -25.27 -10.40 -8.99
N PRO A 114 -26.46 -11.05 -8.90
CA PRO A 114 -27.09 -11.34 -7.61
C PRO A 114 -26.25 -12.27 -6.72
N ARG A 115 -25.32 -13.04 -7.31
CA ARG A 115 -24.34 -13.87 -6.58
C ARG A 115 -23.44 -13.07 -5.64
N ILE A 116 -23.31 -11.76 -5.83
CA ILE A 116 -22.55 -10.88 -4.92
C ILE A 116 -23.15 -10.91 -3.50
N LEU A 117 -24.48 -10.94 -3.36
CA LEU A 117 -25.16 -10.88 -2.07
C LEU A 117 -24.81 -12.04 -1.14
N PRO A 118 -24.98 -13.32 -1.52
CA PRO A 118 -24.61 -14.43 -0.63
C PRO A 118 -23.10 -14.48 -0.36
N ILE A 119 -22.24 -14.09 -1.30
CA ILE A 119 -20.78 -14.02 -1.09
C ILE A 119 -20.45 -12.96 -0.04
N ALA A 120 -21.00 -11.75 -0.18
CA ALA A 120 -20.80 -10.66 0.76
C ALA A 120 -21.34 -11.00 2.15
N ALA A 121 -22.51 -11.60 2.24
CA ALA A 121 -23.10 -12.05 3.51
C ALA A 121 -22.25 -13.12 4.19
N ALA A 122 -21.77 -14.13 3.44
CA ALA A 122 -20.91 -15.17 3.97
C ALA A 122 -19.55 -14.62 4.45
N CYS A 123 -18.96 -13.69 3.70
CA CYS A 123 -17.74 -12.99 4.08
C CYS A 123 -17.93 -12.16 5.36
N GLY A 124 -19.00 -11.34 5.42
CA GLY A 124 -19.35 -10.55 6.60
C GLY A 124 -19.58 -11.42 7.84
N ALA A 125 -20.26 -12.56 7.71
CA ALA A 125 -20.45 -13.50 8.80
C ALA A 125 -19.12 -14.06 9.34
N ARG A 126 -18.13 -14.31 8.47
CA ARG A 126 -16.78 -14.77 8.89
C ARG A 126 -16.01 -13.66 9.59
N ILE A 127 -16.05 -12.43 9.09
CA ILE A 127 -15.45 -11.26 9.75
C ILE A 127 -16.01 -11.09 11.17
N ILE A 128 -17.34 -11.14 11.31
CA ILE A 128 -18.02 -11.00 12.59
C ILE A 128 -17.63 -12.14 13.53
N ARG A 129 -17.59 -13.39 13.03
CA ARG A 129 -17.19 -14.55 13.83
C ARG A 129 -15.75 -14.42 14.32
N ARG A 130 -14.83 -13.97 13.46
CA ARG A 130 -13.41 -13.74 13.78
C ARG A 130 -13.24 -12.71 14.91
N ALA A 131 -14.07 -11.68 14.93
CA ALA A 131 -14.09 -10.64 15.97
C ALA A 131 -14.85 -11.03 17.26
N GLY A 132 -15.15 -12.31 17.46
CA GLY A 132 -15.84 -12.81 18.66
C GLY A 132 -17.37 -12.83 18.57
N GLY A 133 -17.93 -12.74 17.36
CA GLY A 133 -19.37 -12.83 17.10
C GLY A 133 -20.12 -11.50 17.16
N LEU A 134 -21.40 -11.54 16.77
CA LEU A 134 -22.22 -10.33 16.55
C LEU A 134 -22.36 -9.48 17.81
N LEU A 135 -22.62 -10.11 18.96
CA LEU A 135 -22.76 -9.41 20.24
C LEU A 135 -21.47 -8.69 20.65
N SER A 136 -20.31 -9.31 20.43
CA SER A 136 -19.02 -8.70 20.72
C SER A 136 -18.77 -7.48 19.84
N VAL A 137 -18.99 -7.61 18.52
CA VAL A 137 -18.84 -6.51 17.55
C VAL A 137 -19.79 -5.36 17.89
N LEU A 138 -21.06 -5.64 18.16
CA LEU A 138 -22.04 -4.61 18.51
C LEU A 138 -21.69 -3.88 19.81
N ARG A 139 -21.18 -4.61 20.82
CA ARG A 139 -20.70 -4.02 22.07
C ARG A 139 -19.54 -3.07 21.82
N HIS A 140 -18.53 -3.48 21.05
CA HIS A 140 -17.41 -2.61 20.70
C HIS A 140 -17.83 -1.43 19.83
N ALA A 141 -18.76 -1.64 18.89
CA ALA A 141 -19.27 -0.57 18.04
C ALA A 141 -20.03 0.49 18.83
N ARG A 142 -20.90 0.08 19.77
CA ARG A 142 -21.60 1.01 20.69
C ARG A 142 -20.65 1.79 21.59
N ALA A 143 -19.52 1.21 21.94
CA ALA A 143 -18.47 1.86 22.71
C ALA A 143 -17.54 2.74 21.83
N GLY A 144 -17.78 2.87 20.51
CA GLY A 144 -16.90 3.61 19.60
C GLY A 144 -15.53 2.96 19.38
N ALA A 145 -15.37 1.70 19.78
CA ALA A 145 -14.11 0.97 19.79
C ALA A 145 -13.90 0.08 18.55
N VAL A 146 -14.71 0.25 17.50
CA VAL A 146 -14.50 -0.38 16.19
C VAL A 146 -13.83 0.61 15.25
N ARG A 147 -12.59 0.33 14.86
CA ARG A 147 -11.77 1.26 14.07
C ARG A 147 -11.11 0.54 12.89
N PRO A 148 -11.52 0.80 11.64
CA PRO A 148 -10.80 0.33 10.47
C PRO A 148 -9.38 0.91 10.45
N VAL A 149 -8.39 0.02 10.44
CA VAL A 149 -6.97 0.38 10.45
C VAL A 149 -6.22 -0.53 9.49
N SER A 150 -5.47 0.09 8.57
CA SER A 150 -4.55 -0.61 7.68
C SER A 150 -3.11 -0.36 8.09
N PHE A 151 -2.27 -1.38 7.94
CA PHE A 151 -0.82 -1.29 8.12
C PHE A 151 -0.15 -1.37 6.77
N VAL A 152 0.73 -0.41 6.50
CA VAL A 152 1.46 -0.30 5.23
C VAL A 152 2.94 -0.15 5.53
N VAL A 153 3.77 -0.93 4.85
CA VAL A 153 5.21 -0.70 4.82
C VAL A 153 5.64 -0.57 3.37
N HIS A 154 6.32 0.52 3.05
CA HIS A 154 6.90 0.75 1.74
C HIS A 154 8.40 0.96 1.83
N GLN A 155 9.18 0.09 1.20
CA GLN A 155 10.63 0.20 1.09
C GLN A 155 11.02 0.74 -0.30
N PHE A 156 11.66 1.91 -0.30
CA PHE A 156 12.25 2.48 -1.52
C PHE A 156 13.47 1.68 -1.97
N MET A 157 13.75 1.75 -3.27
CA MET A 157 14.96 1.20 -3.87
C MET A 157 16.11 2.21 -3.78
N ASP A 158 17.34 1.71 -3.78
CA ASP A 158 18.55 2.54 -3.79
C ASP A 158 18.58 3.42 -5.05
N ALA A 159 18.84 4.72 -4.87
CA ALA A 159 18.86 5.67 -5.98
C ALA A 159 19.89 5.31 -7.07
N ARG A 160 20.99 4.64 -6.70
CA ARG A 160 22.04 4.17 -7.63
C ARG A 160 21.53 3.15 -8.63
N ASP A 161 20.45 2.44 -8.29
CA ASP A 161 19.86 1.40 -9.14
C ASP A 161 18.64 1.93 -9.89
N VAL A 162 17.88 2.84 -9.27
CA VAL A 162 16.65 3.40 -9.85
C VAL A 162 16.94 4.23 -11.09
N GLY A 163 17.94 5.13 -11.06
CA GLY A 163 18.26 5.99 -12.20
C GLY A 163 18.60 5.20 -13.47
N PRO A 164 19.63 4.32 -13.44
CA PRO A 164 19.98 3.51 -14.60
C PRO A 164 18.87 2.58 -15.09
N ALA A 165 18.11 1.97 -14.17
CA ALA A 165 16.98 1.12 -14.53
C ALA A 165 15.87 1.91 -15.23
N TRP A 166 15.57 3.12 -14.75
CA TRP A 166 14.58 4.01 -15.34
C TRP A 166 14.99 4.46 -16.74
N ASP A 167 16.25 4.86 -16.94
CA ASP A 167 16.76 5.28 -18.24
C ASP A 167 16.63 4.17 -19.30
N LEU A 168 16.93 2.92 -18.92
CA LEU A 168 16.71 1.76 -19.77
C LEU A 168 15.22 1.57 -20.10
N MET A 169 14.33 1.70 -19.12
CA MET A 169 12.88 1.60 -19.34
C MET A 169 12.37 2.70 -20.28
N GLN A 170 12.89 3.92 -20.19
CA GLN A 170 12.53 5.02 -21.10
C GLN A 170 12.91 4.73 -22.56
N ARG A 171 13.97 3.93 -22.79
CA ARG A 171 14.36 3.46 -24.12
C ARG A 171 13.65 2.18 -24.55
N GLY A 172 12.81 1.59 -23.70
CA GLY A 172 12.16 0.29 -23.95
C GLY A 172 13.13 -0.90 -23.86
N GLU A 173 14.28 -0.72 -23.18
CA GLU A 173 15.32 -1.72 -23.03
C GLU A 173 15.19 -2.46 -21.69
N ARG A 174 15.39 -3.77 -21.70
CA ARG A 174 15.54 -4.57 -20.46
C ARG A 174 17.03 -4.65 -20.11
N ALA A 175 17.34 -4.51 -18.82
CA ALA A 175 18.71 -4.60 -18.34
C ALA A 175 19.25 -6.04 -18.41
N ASP A 176 20.51 -6.20 -18.82
CA ASP A 176 21.24 -7.48 -18.72
C ASP A 176 21.79 -7.72 -17.31
N ASP A 177 22.10 -6.65 -16.57
CA ASP A 177 22.47 -6.74 -15.14
C ASP A 177 21.24 -7.23 -14.34
N PRO A 178 21.33 -8.40 -13.67
CA PRO A 178 20.23 -8.94 -12.88
C PRO A 178 19.70 -7.97 -11.83
N ARG A 179 20.56 -7.13 -11.26
CA ARG A 179 20.18 -6.15 -10.23
C ARG A 179 19.28 -5.07 -10.81
N LEU A 180 19.67 -4.49 -11.95
CA LEU A 180 18.86 -3.50 -12.65
C LEU A 180 17.58 -4.11 -13.22
N ALA A 181 17.60 -5.35 -13.71
CA ALA A 181 16.41 -6.04 -14.18
C ALA A 181 15.37 -6.21 -13.05
N VAL A 182 15.83 -6.57 -11.85
CA VAL A 182 14.98 -6.63 -10.65
C VAL A 182 14.41 -5.25 -10.31
N THR A 183 15.20 -4.18 -10.40
CA THR A 183 14.73 -2.81 -10.20
C THR A 183 13.67 -2.42 -11.24
N GLN A 184 13.86 -2.77 -12.52
CA GLN A 184 12.87 -2.54 -13.57
C GLN A 184 11.53 -3.25 -13.28
N ASP A 185 11.58 -4.53 -12.86
CA ASP A 185 10.37 -5.28 -12.50
C ASP A 185 9.62 -4.61 -11.34
N ARG A 186 10.35 -4.11 -10.33
CA ARG A 186 9.78 -3.41 -9.17
C ARG A 186 9.21 -2.03 -9.53
N LEU A 187 9.87 -1.29 -10.44
CA LEU A 187 9.37 -0.02 -10.97
C LEU A 187 8.08 -0.22 -11.77
N ALA A 188 8.03 -1.24 -12.64
CA ALA A 188 6.86 -1.57 -13.43
C ALA A 188 5.66 -1.99 -12.56
N ALA A 189 5.91 -2.66 -11.45
CA ALA A 189 4.90 -3.08 -10.48
C ALA A 189 4.59 -2.00 -9.41
N CYS A 190 5.05 -0.75 -9.54
CA CYS A 190 4.89 0.23 -8.48
C CYS A 190 3.41 0.62 -8.29
N HIS A 191 2.90 0.45 -7.07
CA HIS A 191 1.53 0.87 -6.72
C HIS A 191 1.44 2.37 -6.44
N TYR A 192 2.54 2.98 -5.99
CA TYR A 192 2.63 4.40 -5.70
C TYR A 192 3.14 5.12 -6.93
N ALA A 193 2.25 5.82 -7.62
CA ALA A 193 2.58 6.56 -8.82
C ALA A 193 2.18 8.02 -8.66
N MET A 194 3.00 8.91 -9.21
CA MET A 194 2.82 10.37 -9.13
C MET A 194 2.87 10.95 -10.54
N ALA A 195 2.25 12.11 -10.75
CA ALA A 195 2.39 12.82 -12.01
C ALA A 195 3.72 13.58 -12.01
N HIS A 196 4.49 13.42 -13.08
CA HIS A 196 5.70 14.19 -13.33
C HIS A 196 5.34 15.69 -13.34
N PRO A 197 6.07 16.54 -12.61
CA PRO A 197 5.69 17.92 -12.36
C PRO A 197 5.52 18.75 -13.64
N GLU A 198 6.40 18.54 -14.63
CA GLU A 198 6.34 19.27 -15.91
C GLU A 198 5.44 18.60 -16.97
N THR A 199 5.60 17.29 -17.20
CA THR A 199 4.95 16.60 -18.33
C THR A 199 3.59 15.99 -17.97
N GLY A 200 3.27 15.88 -16.68
CA GLY A 200 2.07 15.19 -16.18
C GLY A 200 2.11 13.66 -16.35
N GLN A 201 3.20 13.09 -16.88
CA GLN A 201 3.34 11.65 -17.06
C GLN A 201 3.33 10.93 -15.71
N ILE A 202 2.60 9.82 -15.59
CA ILE A 202 2.60 9.02 -14.38
C ILE A 202 3.94 8.28 -14.25
N VAL A 203 4.66 8.54 -13.15
CA VAL A 203 5.97 7.96 -12.82
C VAL A 203 5.91 7.19 -11.50
N PRO A 204 6.68 6.09 -11.34
CA PRO A 204 6.80 5.38 -10.07
C PRO A 204 7.36 6.27 -8.96
N ALA A 205 6.90 6.09 -7.72
CA ALA A 205 7.37 6.90 -6.58
C ALA A 205 8.89 6.82 -6.36
N CYS A 206 9.50 5.65 -6.60
CA CYS A 206 10.96 5.52 -6.54
C CYS A 206 11.67 6.43 -7.56
N VAL A 207 11.10 6.60 -8.77
CA VAL A 207 11.65 7.50 -9.79
C VAL A 207 11.52 8.95 -9.37
N GLN A 208 10.36 9.35 -8.85
CA GLN A 208 10.17 10.70 -8.31
C GLN A 208 11.26 11.01 -7.28
N HIS A 209 11.39 10.18 -6.24
CA HIS A 209 12.29 10.48 -5.12
C HIS A 209 13.77 10.26 -5.41
N SER A 210 14.12 9.43 -6.40
CA SER A 210 15.52 9.10 -6.71
C SER A 210 16.08 9.81 -7.94
N VAL A 211 15.23 10.31 -8.83
CA VAL A 211 15.64 10.92 -10.11
C VAL A 211 15.17 12.37 -10.22
N LEU A 212 13.90 12.64 -9.91
CA LEU A 212 13.31 13.97 -10.11
C LEU A 212 13.58 14.91 -8.92
N ASP A 213 13.25 14.49 -7.71
CA ASP A 213 13.42 15.26 -6.48
C ASP A 213 14.88 15.75 -6.29
N PRO A 214 15.94 14.95 -6.56
CA PRO A 214 17.31 15.44 -6.45
C PRO A 214 17.61 16.66 -7.33
N VAL A 215 17.05 16.72 -8.54
CA VAL A 215 17.21 17.87 -9.45
C VAL A 215 16.48 19.08 -8.90
N GLU A 216 15.22 18.92 -8.50
CA GLU A 216 14.43 20.00 -7.91
C GLU A 216 15.06 20.54 -6.61
N ASN A 217 15.61 19.66 -5.78
CA ASN A 217 16.29 20.02 -4.55
C ASN A 217 17.50 20.95 -4.77
N VAL A 218 18.19 20.86 -5.92
CA VAL A 218 19.27 21.79 -6.27
C VAL A 218 18.72 23.20 -6.49
N GLU A 219 17.60 23.32 -7.20
CA GLU A 219 16.98 24.61 -7.47
C GLU A 219 16.33 25.20 -6.21
N LEU A 220 15.64 24.36 -5.42
CA LEU A 220 15.07 24.78 -4.13
C LEU A 220 16.12 25.34 -3.18
N ARG A 221 17.37 24.85 -3.19
CA ARG A 221 18.45 25.44 -2.38
C ARG A 221 18.83 26.85 -2.81
N ARG A 222 18.74 27.15 -4.11
CA ARG A 222 19.01 28.50 -4.62
C ARG A 222 17.90 29.46 -4.21
N LEU A 223 16.66 28.98 -4.22
CA LEU A 223 15.47 29.78 -3.90
C LEU A 223 15.22 29.93 -2.39
N LEU A 224 15.55 28.90 -1.61
CA LEU A 224 15.31 28.79 -0.18
C LEU A 224 16.62 28.46 0.57
N PRO A 225 17.59 29.40 0.61
CA PRO A 225 18.83 29.17 1.33
C PRO A 225 18.53 28.99 2.82
N ILE A 226 18.75 27.77 3.33
CA ILE A 226 18.70 27.51 4.77
C ILE A 226 19.84 28.30 5.40
N ALA A 227 19.52 29.33 6.19
CA ALA A 227 20.51 30.03 6.99
C ALA A 227 21.17 29.00 7.91
N THR A 228 22.47 28.78 7.76
CA THR A 228 23.25 27.96 8.68
C THR A 228 23.17 28.59 10.06
N THR A 229 22.37 28.02 10.96
CA THR A 229 22.50 28.31 12.39
C THR A 229 23.87 27.81 12.82
N ARG A 230 24.73 28.74 13.23
CA ARG A 230 26.03 28.45 13.87
C ARG A 230 25.85 27.71 15.18
#